data_AF-A0A3Q7I9X7-F1
#
_entry.id   AF-A0A3Q7I9X7-F1
#
_cell.length_a   1.000
_cell.length_b   1.000
_cell.length_c   1.000
_cell.angle_alpha   90.00
_cell.angle_beta   90.00
_cell.angle_gamma   90.00
#
_symmetry.space_group_name_H-M   'P 1'
#
loop_
_entity.id
_entity.type
_entity.pdbx_description
1 polymer ?
#
loop_
_entity_poly.entity_id
_entity_poly.type
_entity_poly.pdbx_seq_one_letter_code
_entity_poly.pdbx_strand_id
1 'polypeptide(L)'
;MQKYQNFGLSKIVGRDESKIVTTMRGTPGYLEPEWLHEVIAEQVDVYSFGVVILEIICGRKNLDRRQDEDDMHLLSFFMRKEEEGQLLEMVDKKSEDMQIHRKEAVEMMKIAAWCLQSDYTKRRPSMSLVVKVLQGLVVAETDLDYSFTFPTMTRRVAVTNQERDAVVGISLPLPSHLSGPR
;
A
#
# COMPACT_ATOMS: atom_id res chain seq x y z
N MET A 1 -20.82 -28.97 -9.46
CA MET A 1 -19.62 -29.11 -8.62
C MET A 1 -18.43 -28.66 -9.47
N GLN A 2 -18.00 -27.40 -9.37
CA GLN A 2 -16.91 -26.85 -10.18
C GLN A 2 -15.67 -26.69 -9.32
N LYS A 3 -14.59 -27.34 -9.75
CA LYS A 3 -13.29 -27.39 -9.08
C LYS A 3 -12.42 -26.32 -9.75
N TYR A 4 -12.23 -25.18 -9.09
CA TYR A 4 -11.28 -24.18 -9.55
C TYR A 4 -9.88 -24.61 -9.12
N GLN A 5 -9.07 -25.00 -10.09
CA GLN A 5 -7.67 -25.41 -9.88
C GLN A 5 -6.80 -24.54 -10.77
N ASN A 6 -6.45 -23.35 -10.26
CA ASN A 6 -5.47 -22.44 -10.86
C ASN A 6 -4.38 -22.15 -9.82
N PHE A 7 -3.46 -23.10 -9.67
CA PHE A 7 -2.15 -22.86 -9.04
C PHE A 7 -1.08 -22.91 -10.13
N GLY A 8 -1.16 -21.98 -11.08
CA GLY A 8 -0.07 -21.69 -12.00
C GLY A 8 0.57 -20.39 -11.54
N LEU A 9 1.78 -20.49 -10.96
CA LEU A 9 2.78 -19.45 -10.63
C LEU A 9 3.34 -19.51 -9.20
N SER A 10 2.94 -20.45 -8.35
CA SER A 10 3.59 -20.65 -7.05
C SER A 10 4.91 -21.43 -7.19
N LYS A 11 6.05 -20.75 -7.08
CA LYS A 11 7.36 -21.38 -6.86
C LYS A 11 7.46 -21.75 -5.37
N ILE A 12 7.40 -23.04 -5.07
CA ILE A 12 7.55 -23.58 -3.72
C ILE A 12 9.05 -23.52 -3.39
N VAL A 13 9.48 -22.54 -2.60
CA VAL A 13 10.82 -22.54 -2.00
C VAL A 13 10.76 -23.42 -0.76
N GLY A 14 11.55 -24.50 -0.77
CA GLY A 14 11.66 -25.47 0.30
C GLY A 14 12.04 -24.80 1.61
N ARG A 15 11.26 -25.11 2.64
CA ARG A 15 11.46 -24.68 4.02
C ARG A 15 12.63 -25.50 4.58
N ASP A 16 13.80 -24.88 4.70
CA ASP A 16 14.72 -25.23 5.77
C ASP A 16 15.01 -23.99 6.60
N GLU A 17 15.08 -24.18 7.90
CA GLU A 17 15.11 -23.15 8.90
C GLU A 17 16.37 -22.29 8.75
N SER A 18 16.23 -21.09 8.21
CA SER A 18 17.21 -20.05 8.46
C SER A 18 16.48 -18.78 8.86
N LYS A 19 16.60 -18.50 10.15
CA LYS A 19 16.25 -17.25 10.79
C LYS A 19 17.22 -16.19 10.28
N ILE A 20 17.18 -15.85 8.99
CA ILE A 20 18.01 -14.77 8.45
C ILE A 20 17.30 -13.46 8.77
N VAL A 21 17.49 -13.01 10.01
CA VAL A 21 17.55 -11.57 10.27
C VAL A 21 18.84 -11.09 9.63
N THR A 22 18.87 -11.02 8.30
CA THR A 22 19.98 -10.43 7.55
C THR A 22 19.78 -8.92 7.60
N THR A 23 20.24 -8.31 8.69
CA THR A 23 20.70 -6.92 8.59
C THR A 23 21.62 -6.86 7.38
N MET A 24 21.34 -5.95 6.43
CA MET A 24 22.10 -5.75 5.20
C MET A 24 23.61 -5.66 5.50
N ARG A 25 24.30 -6.81 5.49
CA ARG A 25 25.74 -6.96 5.69
C ARG A 25 26.28 -7.70 4.47
N GLY A 26 26.37 -6.96 3.37
CA GLY A 26 27.10 -7.35 2.17
C GLY A 26 27.98 -6.18 1.74
N THR A 27 29.15 -6.47 1.21
CA THR A 27 30.00 -5.44 0.58
C THR A 27 29.30 -5.00 -0.71
N PRO A 28 29.02 -3.70 -0.93
CA PRO A 28 28.45 -3.22 -2.19
C PRO A 28 29.27 -3.75 -3.37
N GLY A 29 28.64 -4.54 -4.26
CA GLY A 29 29.28 -5.18 -5.42
C GLY A 29 29.36 -6.71 -5.39
N TYR A 30 29.05 -7.38 -4.27
CA TYR A 30 29.11 -8.84 -4.13
C TYR A 30 27.75 -9.53 -3.97
N LEU A 31 26.65 -8.75 -3.99
CA LEU A 31 25.30 -9.31 -3.95
C LEU A 31 24.90 -9.74 -5.36
N GLU A 32 24.42 -10.98 -5.48
CA GLU A 32 23.82 -11.48 -6.71
C GLU A 32 22.56 -10.64 -7.03
N PRO A 33 22.39 -10.18 -8.27
CA PRO A 33 21.32 -9.24 -8.63
C PRO A 33 19.91 -9.79 -8.36
N GLU A 34 19.74 -11.11 -8.39
CA GLU A 34 18.50 -11.81 -8.03
C GLU A 34 18.09 -11.62 -6.57
N TRP A 35 19.04 -11.57 -5.63
CA TRP A 35 18.75 -11.34 -4.22
C TRP A 35 18.10 -9.97 -3.98
N LEU A 36 18.63 -8.93 -4.66
CA LEU A 36 18.06 -7.59 -4.56
C LEU A 36 16.64 -7.56 -5.14
N HIS A 37 16.39 -8.27 -6.25
CA HIS A 37 15.06 -8.38 -6.84
C HIS A 37 14.08 -9.10 -5.92
N GLU A 38 14.48 -10.20 -5.28
CA GLU A 38 13.64 -10.94 -4.32
C GLU A 38 13.27 -10.08 -3.11
N VAL A 39 14.23 -9.35 -2.52
CA VAL A 39 13.96 -8.43 -1.41
C VAL A 39 12.99 -7.32 -1.84
N ILE A 40 13.19 -6.73 -3.02
CA ILE A 40 12.27 -5.69 -3.52
C ILE A 40 10.87 -6.26 -3.73
N ALA A 41 10.73 -7.45 -4.30
CA ALA A 41 9.45 -8.09 -4.52
C ALA A 41 8.71 -8.36 -3.20
N GLU A 42 9.40 -8.91 -2.18
CA GLU A 42 8.81 -9.09 -0.85
C GLU A 42 8.30 -7.76 -0.29
N GLN A 43 9.08 -6.68 -0.40
CA GLN A 43 8.69 -5.37 0.12
C GLN A 43 7.49 -4.76 -0.64
N VAL A 44 7.37 -5.01 -1.94
CA VAL A 44 6.21 -4.61 -2.75
C VAL A 44 4.96 -5.38 -2.33
N ASP A 45 5.08 -6.66 -2.01
CA ASP A 45 3.98 -7.48 -1.51
C ASP A 45 3.50 -6.99 -0.13
N VAL A 46 4.43 -6.65 0.78
CA VAL A 46 4.10 -6.06 2.09
C VAL A 46 3.32 -4.76 1.92
N TYR A 47 3.78 -3.87 1.04
CA TYR A 47 3.09 -2.61 0.79
C TYR A 47 1.67 -2.84 0.26
N SER A 48 1.55 -3.73 -0.73
CA SER A 48 0.26 -4.08 -1.34
C SER A 48 -0.69 -4.69 -0.31
N PHE A 49 -0.17 -5.51 0.61
CA PHE A 49 -0.93 -6.06 1.73
C PHE A 49 -1.48 -4.95 2.65
N GLY A 50 -0.68 -3.93 2.97
CA GLY A 50 -1.13 -2.76 3.73
C GLY A 50 -2.27 -2.02 3.03
N VAL A 51 -2.17 -1.80 1.72
CA VAL A 51 -3.26 -1.19 0.93
C VAL A 51 -4.54 -2.03 1.01
N VAL A 52 -4.43 -3.35 0.83
CA VAL A 52 -5.57 -4.27 0.87
C VAL A 52 -6.24 -4.28 2.24
N ILE A 53 -5.49 -4.24 3.33
CA ILE A 53 -6.06 -4.11 4.68
C ILE A 53 -6.94 -2.85 4.76
N LEU A 54 -6.43 -1.69 4.31
CA LEU A 54 -7.22 -0.46 4.31
C LEU A 54 -8.48 -0.56 3.45
N GLU A 55 -8.40 -1.17 2.27
CA GLU A 55 -9.57 -1.39 1.41
C GLU A 55 -10.65 -2.25 2.08
N ILE A 56 -10.22 -3.33 2.76
CA ILE A 56 -11.11 -4.23 3.49
C ILE A 56 -11.79 -3.49 4.65
N ILE A 57 -11.03 -2.77 5.47
CA ILE A 57 -11.58 -2.09 6.65
C ILE A 57 -12.51 -0.94 6.24
N CYS A 58 -12.16 -0.21 5.18
CA CYS A 58 -12.93 0.95 4.74
C CYS A 58 -14.09 0.59 3.80
N GLY A 59 -14.16 -0.65 3.31
CA GLY A 59 -15.19 -1.09 2.37
C GLY A 59 -15.17 -0.35 1.03
N ARG A 60 -14.01 0.19 0.64
CA ARG A 60 -13.84 1.00 -0.59
C ARG A 60 -12.49 0.76 -1.24
N LYS A 61 -12.41 1.06 -2.53
CA LYS A 61 -11.19 0.88 -3.32
C LYS A 61 -10.16 1.96 -3.03
N ASN A 62 -8.89 1.65 -3.25
CA ASN A 62 -7.77 2.58 -3.10
C ASN A 62 -7.94 3.85 -3.96
N LEU A 63 -8.50 3.68 -5.17
CA LEU A 63 -8.94 4.76 -6.04
C LEU A 63 -10.46 4.63 -6.25
N ASP A 64 -11.24 5.51 -5.64
CA ASP A 64 -12.70 5.50 -5.72
C ASP A 64 -13.24 6.83 -6.27
N ARG A 65 -13.55 6.84 -7.57
CA ARG A 65 -14.08 8.01 -8.29
C ARG A 65 -15.52 8.39 -7.91
N ARG A 66 -16.15 7.64 -7.01
CA ARG A 66 -17.50 7.97 -6.50
C ARG A 66 -17.46 8.97 -5.36
N GLN A 67 -16.27 9.24 -4.84
CA GLN A 67 -15.99 10.11 -3.70
C GLN A 67 -15.55 11.48 -4.21
N ASP A 68 -15.58 12.47 -3.34
CA ASP A 68 -15.13 13.83 -3.67
C ASP A 68 -13.63 13.83 -4.05
N GLU A 69 -13.19 14.85 -4.78
CA GLU A 69 -11.81 14.92 -5.30
C GLU A 69 -10.76 14.75 -4.20
N ASP A 70 -10.99 15.36 -3.04
CA ASP A 70 -10.11 15.30 -1.87
C ASP A 70 -10.02 13.88 -1.26
N ASP A 71 -11.08 13.09 -1.43
CA ASP A 71 -11.23 11.77 -0.80
C ASP A 71 -11.10 10.63 -1.80
N MET A 72 -10.87 10.91 -3.10
CA MET A 72 -10.79 9.91 -4.16
C MET A 72 -9.70 8.86 -3.90
N HIS A 73 -8.58 9.28 -3.30
CA HIS A 73 -7.46 8.43 -2.94
C HIS A 73 -7.55 7.98 -1.47
N LEU A 74 -7.64 6.67 -1.25
CA LEU A 74 -7.78 6.08 0.08
C LEU A 74 -6.61 6.40 1.02
N LEU A 75 -5.38 6.43 0.49
CA LEU A 75 -4.20 6.77 1.28
C LEU A 75 -4.21 8.23 1.73
N SER A 76 -4.58 9.18 0.85
CA SER A 76 -4.74 10.60 1.23
C SER A 76 -5.78 10.75 2.34
N PHE A 77 -6.92 10.08 2.16
CA PHE A 77 -8.01 10.07 3.12
C PHE A 77 -7.57 9.50 4.47
N PHE A 78 -6.80 8.41 4.45
CA PHE A 78 -6.25 7.78 5.65
C PHE A 78 -5.29 8.69 6.41
N MET A 79 -4.35 9.33 5.71
CA MET A 79 -3.41 10.28 6.32
C MET A 79 -4.14 11.43 7.01
N ARG A 80 -5.10 12.06 6.32
CA ARG A 80 -5.90 13.14 6.87
C ARG A 80 -6.69 12.70 8.10
N LYS A 81 -7.31 11.51 8.04
CA LYS A 81 -8.10 10.98 9.17
C LYS A 81 -7.24 10.60 10.37
N GLU A 82 -6.00 10.18 10.17
CA GLU A 82 -5.05 10.00 11.27
C GLU A 82 -4.67 11.34 11.90
N GLU A 83 -4.34 12.36 11.09
CA GLU A 83 -4.04 13.71 11.57
C GLU A 83 -5.20 14.33 12.37
N GLU A 84 -6.45 14.07 11.95
CA GLU A 84 -7.66 14.48 12.64
C GLU A 84 -7.97 13.64 13.90
N GLY A 85 -7.29 12.51 14.12
CA GLY A 85 -7.61 11.56 15.19
C GLY A 85 -8.96 10.84 15.00
N GLN A 86 -9.39 10.68 13.74
CA GLN A 86 -10.73 10.22 13.34
C GLN A 86 -10.72 8.89 12.58
N LEU A 87 -9.70 8.03 12.76
CA LEU A 87 -9.62 6.73 12.08
C LEU A 87 -10.86 5.83 12.27
N LEU A 88 -11.55 5.93 13.40
CA LEU A 88 -12.79 5.18 13.62
C LEU A 88 -13.84 5.47 12.53
N GLU A 89 -13.89 6.70 12.00
CA GLU A 89 -14.86 7.11 10.98
C GLU A 89 -14.64 6.42 9.63
N MET A 90 -13.43 5.93 9.39
CA MET A 90 -13.07 5.22 8.16
C MET A 90 -13.62 3.80 8.11
N VAL A 91 -13.99 3.22 9.25
CA VAL A 91 -14.47 1.84 9.34
C VAL A 91 -15.80 1.65 8.59
N ASP A 92 -15.88 0.64 7.71
CA ASP A 92 -17.02 0.40 6.83
C ASP A 92 -18.35 0.32 7.60
N LYS A 93 -19.21 1.30 7.34
CA LYS A 93 -20.53 1.44 7.97
C LYS A 93 -21.54 0.40 7.51
N LYS A 94 -21.26 -0.32 6.41
CA LYS A 94 -22.16 -1.33 5.84
C LYS A 94 -21.89 -2.73 6.38
N SER A 95 -20.77 -2.95 7.06
CA SER A 95 -20.40 -4.23 7.64
C SER A 95 -20.70 -4.26 9.14
N GLU A 96 -21.69 -5.03 9.55
CA GLU A 96 -22.08 -5.17 10.97
C GLU A 96 -20.90 -5.69 11.82
N ASP A 97 -20.20 -6.72 11.35
CA ASP A 97 -19.02 -7.28 12.04
C ASP A 97 -17.93 -6.23 12.24
N MET A 98 -17.66 -5.41 11.21
CA MET A 98 -16.67 -4.35 11.30
C MET A 98 -17.13 -3.24 12.29
N GLN A 99 -18.42 -2.97 12.36
CA GLN A 99 -19.00 -2.02 13.33
C GLN A 99 -19.00 -2.53 14.77
N ILE A 100 -19.05 -3.85 14.98
CA ILE A 100 -18.89 -4.46 16.31
C ILE A 100 -17.41 -4.35 16.76
N HIS A 101 -16.47 -4.60 15.85
CA HIS A 101 -15.03 -4.67 16.12
C HIS A 101 -14.24 -3.44 15.64
N ARG A 102 -14.82 -2.23 15.74
CA ARG A 102 -14.21 -1.02 15.17
C ARG A 102 -12.87 -0.65 15.79
N LYS A 103 -12.68 -0.97 17.07
CA LYS A 103 -11.43 -0.66 17.77
C LYS A 103 -10.30 -1.55 17.25
N GLU A 104 -10.59 -2.84 17.13
CA GLU A 104 -9.70 -3.82 16.52
C GLU A 104 -9.41 -3.49 15.06
N ALA A 105 -10.41 -3.00 14.33
CA ALA A 105 -10.23 -2.51 12.96
C ALA A 105 -9.25 -1.32 12.90
N VAL A 106 -9.32 -0.37 13.83
CA VAL A 106 -8.34 0.74 13.91
C VAL A 106 -6.94 0.24 14.26
N GLU A 107 -6.80 -0.75 15.15
CA GLU A 107 -5.49 -1.38 15.40
C GLU A 107 -4.94 -2.07 14.14
N MET A 108 -5.80 -2.70 13.34
CA MET A 108 -5.43 -3.25 12.03
C MET A 108 -5.01 -2.17 11.03
N MET A 109 -5.60 -0.96 11.09
CA MET A 109 -5.13 0.18 10.28
C MET A 109 -3.71 0.61 10.65
N LYS A 110 -3.32 0.53 11.92
CA LYS A 110 -1.93 0.83 12.33
C LYS A 110 -0.96 -0.21 11.79
N ILE A 111 -1.34 -1.49 11.77
CA ILE A 111 -0.55 -2.55 11.11
C ILE A 111 -0.44 -2.26 9.61
N ALA A 112 -1.50 -1.78 8.97
CA ALA A 112 -1.45 -1.35 7.58
C ALA A 112 -0.49 -0.17 7.38
N ALA A 113 -0.55 0.85 8.24
CA ALA A 113 0.38 1.99 8.22
C ALA A 113 1.85 1.56 8.36
N TRP A 114 2.12 0.53 9.16
CA TRP A 114 3.45 -0.06 9.29
C TRP A 114 3.92 -0.77 8.01
N CYS A 115 3.01 -1.44 7.31
CA CYS A 115 3.28 -2.06 6.01
C CYS A 115 3.49 -1.02 4.89
N LEU A 116 2.93 0.19 5.05
CA LEU A 116 2.98 1.27 4.06
C LEU A 116 4.19 2.20 4.20
N GLN A 117 5.07 1.97 5.17
CA GLN A 117 6.26 2.79 5.41
C GLN A 117 7.11 2.95 4.13
N SER A 118 7.54 4.18 3.85
CA SER A 118 8.29 4.55 2.65
C SER A 118 9.71 3.96 2.65
N ASP A 119 10.38 3.94 3.81
CA ASP A 119 11.67 3.28 4.00
C ASP A 119 11.50 1.76 4.14
N TYR A 120 11.57 1.07 2.99
CA TYR A 120 11.50 -0.39 2.92
C TYR A 120 12.72 -1.10 3.53
N THR A 121 13.80 -0.39 3.84
CA THR A 121 15.03 -1.01 4.37
C THR A 121 15.07 -1.05 5.90
N LYS A 122 14.38 -0.13 6.57
CA LYS A 122 14.43 0.01 8.03
C LYS A 122 13.08 0.03 8.73
N ARG A 123 12.05 0.62 8.10
CA ARG A 123 10.76 0.89 8.76
C ARG A 123 9.69 -0.12 8.37
N ARG A 124 9.67 -0.58 7.10
CA ARG A 124 8.70 -1.58 6.64
C ARG A 124 9.05 -2.98 7.18
N PRO A 125 8.09 -3.72 7.76
CA PRO A 125 8.33 -5.06 8.28
C PRO A 125 8.47 -6.10 7.16
N SER A 126 9.02 -7.27 7.48
CA SER A 126 8.89 -8.45 6.61
C SER A 126 7.51 -9.08 6.75
N MET A 127 7.03 -9.80 5.73
CA MET A 127 5.74 -10.49 5.81
C MET A 127 5.67 -11.47 6.98
N SER A 128 6.79 -12.14 7.28
CA SER A 128 6.87 -13.06 8.42
C SER A 128 6.64 -12.37 9.77
N LEU A 129 7.07 -11.11 9.91
CA LEU A 129 6.88 -10.33 11.12
C LEU A 129 5.43 -9.85 11.23
N VAL A 130 4.84 -9.39 10.12
CA VAL A 130 3.42 -9.01 10.05
C VAL A 130 2.54 -10.18 10.50
N VAL A 131 2.77 -11.40 10.00
CA VAL A 131 2.02 -12.59 10.41
C VAL A 131 2.16 -12.88 11.91
N LYS A 132 3.36 -12.74 12.48
CA LYS A 132 3.57 -12.93 13.93
C LYS A 132 2.80 -11.92 14.76
N VAL A 133 2.72 -10.67 14.32
CA VAL A 133 1.90 -9.65 14.98
C VAL A 133 0.43 -9.99 14.90
N LEU A 134 -0.06 -10.40 13.73
CA LEU A 134 -1.46 -10.83 13.55
C LEU A 134 -1.83 -12.08 14.38
N GLN A 135 -0.86 -12.94 14.66
CA GLN A 135 -1.02 -14.08 15.57
C GLN A 135 -0.92 -13.72 17.05
N GLY A 136 -0.65 -12.46 17.39
CA GLY A 136 -0.44 -12.01 18.76
C GLY A 136 0.88 -12.48 19.40
N LEU A 137 1.84 -12.92 18.58
CA LEU A 137 3.14 -13.42 19.06
C LEU A 137 4.15 -12.30 19.32
N VAL A 138 3.96 -11.14 18.67
CA VAL A 138 4.84 -9.97 18.74
C VAL A 138 3.97 -8.71 18.69
N VAL A 139 4.46 -7.60 19.24
CA VAL A 139 3.79 -6.30 19.18
C VAL A 139 4.26 -5.54 17.94
N ALA A 140 3.34 -4.84 17.26
CA ALA A 140 3.67 -3.99 16.12
C ALA A 140 4.47 -2.74 16.55
N GLU A 141 5.22 -2.16 15.61
CA GLU A 141 5.80 -0.83 15.80
C GLU A 141 4.69 0.22 15.92
N THR A 142 4.89 1.19 16.82
CA THR A 142 3.90 2.25 17.10
C THR A 142 4.40 3.63 16.70
N ASP A 143 5.71 3.83 16.56
CA ASP A 143 6.30 5.06 16.01
C ASP A 143 6.29 4.99 14.48
N LEU A 144 5.12 5.30 13.90
CA LEU A 144 4.87 5.21 12.46
C LEU A 144 4.89 6.60 11.82
N ASP A 145 5.54 6.67 10.65
CA ASP A 145 5.44 7.83 9.77
C ASP A 145 4.24 7.65 8.83
N TYR A 146 3.27 8.56 8.90
CA TYR A 146 2.09 8.54 8.06
C TYR A 146 2.29 9.32 6.74
N SER A 147 3.51 9.76 6.41
CA SER A 147 3.82 10.35 5.10
C SER A 147 3.94 9.28 4.00
N PHE A 148 2.79 8.78 3.55
CA PHE A 148 2.77 7.80 2.47
C PHE A 148 2.98 8.47 1.12
N THR A 149 3.84 7.87 0.30
CA THR A 149 3.98 8.27 -1.10
C THR A 149 2.99 7.48 -1.93
N PHE A 150 2.25 8.17 -2.80
CA PHE A 150 1.58 7.50 -3.89
C PHE A 150 2.67 7.00 -4.82
N PRO A 151 2.74 5.70 -5.15
CA PRO A 151 3.37 5.31 -6.38
C PRO A 151 2.50 5.91 -7.48
N THR A 152 2.78 7.16 -7.85
CA THR A 152 2.21 7.75 -9.06
C THR A 152 2.48 6.72 -10.13
N MET A 153 1.41 6.14 -10.70
CA MET A 153 1.51 5.45 -11.97
C MET A 153 1.90 6.52 -12.99
N THR A 154 3.17 6.91 -12.99
CA THR A 154 3.76 7.71 -14.03
C THR A 154 3.68 6.77 -15.23
N ARG A 155 2.65 6.96 -16.06
CA ARG A 155 2.64 6.40 -17.40
C ARG A 155 3.94 6.88 -18.02
N ARG A 156 4.95 6.00 -18.09
CA ARG A 156 6.18 6.27 -18.83
C ARG A 156 5.78 6.44 -20.28
N VAL A 157 5.39 7.64 -20.67
CA VAL A 157 5.55 8.06 -22.05
C VAL A 157 7.01 8.43 -22.13
N ALA A 158 7.82 7.53 -22.71
CA ALA A 158 9.16 7.87 -23.11
C ALA A 158 9.06 9.00 -24.15
N VAL A 159 9.24 10.24 -23.72
CA VAL A 159 9.58 11.35 -24.60
C VAL A 159 10.85 11.96 -24.04
N THR A 160 11.85 11.96 -24.89
CA THR A 160 13.21 12.44 -24.69
C THR A 160 13.26 13.91 -24.25
N ASN A 161 14.14 14.17 -23.28
CA ASN A 161 14.85 15.41 -22.97
C ASN A 161 14.02 16.69 -22.80
N GLN A 162 13.86 17.15 -21.55
CA GLN A 162 14.45 18.40 -21.01
C GLN A 162 13.84 18.71 -19.64
N GLU A 163 14.69 18.85 -18.62
CA GLU A 163 14.35 19.24 -17.25
C GLU A 163 13.54 20.53 -17.22
N ARG A 164 12.36 20.53 -16.57
CA ARG A 164 11.81 21.63 -15.76
C ARG A 164 10.80 21.07 -14.74
N ASP A 165 11.06 21.33 -13.48
CA ASP A 165 10.08 21.21 -12.40
C ASP A 165 8.85 22.05 -12.70
N ALA A 166 7.68 21.42 -12.74
CA ALA A 166 6.39 22.10 -12.77
C ALA A 166 5.36 21.26 -12.00
N VAL A 167 4.99 21.78 -10.83
CA VAL A 167 3.76 21.40 -10.13
C VAL A 167 2.60 21.82 -11.03
N VAL A 168 1.85 20.87 -11.56
CA VAL A 168 0.60 21.14 -12.28
C VAL A 168 -0.51 20.32 -11.65
N GLY A 169 -1.30 21.01 -10.81
CA GLY A 169 -2.62 20.55 -10.41
C GLY A 169 -3.49 20.37 -11.66
N ILE A 170 -4.24 19.28 -11.69
CA ILE A 170 -5.05 18.90 -12.84
C ILE A 170 -6.28 19.80 -12.88
N SER A 171 -6.23 20.89 -13.65
CA SER A 171 -7.45 21.48 -14.21
C SER A 171 -7.80 20.72 -15.49
N LEU A 172 -8.82 19.86 -15.43
CA LEU A 172 -9.46 19.30 -16.63
C LEU A 172 -10.38 20.37 -17.24
N PRO A 173 -10.27 20.70 -18.54
CA PRO A 173 -11.15 21.68 -19.15
C PRO A 173 -12.54 21.09 -19.40
N LEU A 174 -13.56 21.89 -19.07
CA LEU A 174 -14.99 21.62 -19.28
C LEU A 174 -15.32 21.51 -20.79
N PRO A 175 -16.20 20.59 -21.24
CA PRO A 175 -16.58 20.51 -22.63
C PRO A 175 -17.65 21.56 -22.93
N SER A 176 -17.32 22.56 -23.75
CA SER A 176 -18.31 23.46 -24.35
C SER A 176 -18.20 23.47 -25.87
N HIS A 177 -19.30 23.08 -26.48
CA HIS A 177 -19.69 23.25 -27.89
C HIS A 177 -19.29 24.61 -28.47
N LEU A 178 -18.91 24.67 -29.76
CA LEU A 178 -19.72 25.29 -30.83
C LEU A 178 -18.97 25.41 -32.18
N SER A 179 -19.70 25.03 -33.23
CA SER A 179 -19.73 25.57 -34.61
C SER A 179 -18.50 25.43 -35.52
N GLY A 180 -18.63 24.55 -36.52
CA GLY A 180 -17.82 24.63 -37.76
C GLY A 180 -18.34 25.70 -38.73
N PRO A 181 -17.54 26.16 -39.70
CA PRO A 181 -18.02 26.93 -40.84
C PRO A 181 -18.23 26.06 -42.09
N ARG A 182 -19.13 26.55 -42.94
CA ARG A 182 -19.59 26.01 -44.23
C ARG A 182 -18.48 25.93 -45.29
#